data_AF-A0A286EFQ1-F1
#
_entry.id   AF-A0A286EFQ1-F1
#
_cell.length_a   1.000
_cell.length_b   1.000
_cell.length_c   1.000
_cell.angle_alpha   90.00
_cell.angle_beta   90.00
_cell.angle_gamma   90.00
#
_symmetry.space_group_name_H-M   'P 1'
#
loop_
_entity.id
_entity.type
_entity.pdbx_description
1 polymer ?
#
loop_
_entity_poly.entity_id
_entity_poly.type
_entity_poly.pdbx_seq_one_letter_code
_entity_poly.pdbx_strand_id
1 'polypeptide(L)'
;MKKTVHENRFVNFETLIEEAGSVAKLARRCGYDKAAYLYQVRAKLERPNGQILVVGNRMAAKLEQGMNRPAGWMDYDHTDPESVAEFEKMLAKQPKVPAKKAASKAPAKQDGTIADGIQTVTLAFTGASGMPYGMRLLEELLAAGKTVWLLYSQAAQIVAQQEMGFQLPSSTQEAQKILCEKFAVQPERLQVFAQENWFAPMASGTNTADAMIICPASMGTIAAVAHGLSDNLTERAADVAIKERRPVIIVPRETPFSTIHLENMLKLAQAGCTILPPSAGFYTHPQTIDDMVNFVVARVLDQLHIAHNLLPKWGE
;
A
#
# COMPACT_ATOMS: atom_id res chain seq x y z
N MET A 1 -26.50 40.13 2.15
CA MET A 1 -25.95 40.09 0.77
C MET A 1 -25.61 38.65 0.46
N LYS A 2 -26.04 38.09 -0.68
CA LYS A 2 -25.64 36.74 -1.10
C LYS A 2 -24.13 36.74 -1.37
N LYS A 3 -23.41 35.80 -0.73
CA LYS A 3 -21.97 35.60 -0.99
C LYS A 3 -21.77 35.17 -2.44
N THR A 4 -20.68 35.62 -3.03
CA THR A 4 -20.22 35.14 -4.33
C THR A 4 -19.72 33.69 -4.21
N VAL A 5 -19.68 32.96 -5.33
CA VAL A 5 -19.17 31.57 -5.37
C VAL A 5 -17.74 31.48 -4.81
N HIS A 6 -16.89 32.48 -5.08
CA HIS A 6 -15.54 32.51 -4.56
C HIS A 6 -15.47 32.71 -3.04
N GLU A 7 -16.38 33.49 -2.47
CA GLU A 7 -16.50 33.66 -1.02
C GLU A 7 -17.01 32.37 -0.35
N ASN A 8 -18.02 31.72 -0.95
CA ASN A 8 -18.52 30.42 -0.47
C ASN A 8 -17.40 29.38 -0.44
N ARG A 9 -16.64 29.27 -1.55
CA ARG A 9 -15.53 28.33 -1.63
C ARG A 9 -14.43 28.59 -0.61
N PHE A 10 -14.14 29.86 -0.30
CA PHE A 10 -13.12 30.19 0.69
C PHE A 10 -13.59 29.83 2.11
N VAL A 11 -14.84 30.13 2.46
CA VAL A 11 -15.41 29.75 3.76
C VAL A 11 -15.43 28.22 3.90
N ASN A 12 -15.93 27.53 2.89
CA ASN A 12 -15.98 26.08 2.85
C ASN A 12 -14.57 25.46 2.89
N PHE A 13 -13.58 26.09 2.27
CA PHE A 13 -12.19 25.67 2.37
C PHE A 13 -11.64 25.75 3.80
N GLU A 14 -11.93 26.83 4.54
CA GLU A 14 -11.56 26.91 5.97
C GLU A 14 -12.26 25.84 6.81
N THR A 15 -13.56 25.58 6.57
CA THR A 15 -14.28 24.48 7.23
C THR A 15 -13.60 23.13 6.97
N LEU A 16 -13.22 22.84 5.72
CA LEU A 16 -12.51 21.61 5.39
C LEU A 16 -11.11 21.55 6.03
N ILE A 17 -10.43 22.68 6.22
CA ILE A 17 -9.14 22.74 6.94
C ILE A 17 -9.35 22.36 8.41
N GLU A 18 -10.39 22.90 9.06
CA GLU A 18 -10.75 22.59 10.44
C GLU A 18 -11.09 21.10 10.61
N GLU A 19 -11.93 20.54 9.74
CA GLU A 19 -12.29 19.11 9.74
C GLU A 19 -11.10 18.18 9.47
N ALA A 20 -10.15 18.63 8.64
CA ALA A 20 -8.91 17.90 8.41
C ALA A 20 -7.89 18.09 9.55
N GLY A 21 -8.05 19.13 10.38
CA GLY A 21 -7.19 19.50 11.50
C GLY A 21 -5.94 20.30 11.12
N SER A 22 -5.61 20.45 9.83
CA SER A 22 -4.59 21.41 9.33
C SER A 22 -4.62 21.49 7.81
N VAL A 23 -4.05 22.57 7.24
CA VAL A 23 -3.88 22.74 5.78
C VAL A 23 -3.06 21.59 5.19
N ALA A 24 -2.03 21.14 5.88
CA ALA A 24 -1.20 20.02 5.44
C ALA A 24 -1.98 18.68 5.42
N LYS A 25 -2.84 18.43 6.42
CA LYS A 25 -3.70 17.24 6.45
C LYS A 25 -4.78 17.32 5.37
N LEU A 26 -5.37 18.50 5.13
CA LEU A 26 -6.34 18.70 4.05
C LEU A 26 -5.69 18.47 2.68
N ALA A 27 -4.51 19.05 2.43
CA ALA A 27 -3.74 18.84 1.21
C ALA A 27 -3.50 17.35 0.93
N ARG A 28 -3.12 16.60 1.98
CA ARG A 28 -2.88 15.16 1.90
C ARG A 28 -4.16 14.37 1.58
N ARG A 29 -5.27 14.66 2.28
CA ARG A 29 -6.58 14.01 2.02
C ARG A 29 -7.09 14.26 0.60
N CYS A 30 -6.80 15.43 0.06
CA CYS A 30 -7.23 15.83 -1.27
C CYS A 30 -6.22 15.48 -2.37
N GLY A 31 -5.13 14.75 -2.08
CA GLY A 31 -4.17 14.28 -3.08
C GLY A 31 -3.27 15.38 -3.68
N TYR A 32 -2.87 16.38 -2.88
CA TYR A 32 -1.85 17.37 -3.26
C TYR A 32 -0.45 16.93 -2.80
N ASP A 33 0.54 16.98 -3.69
CA ASP A 33 1.94 16.62 -3.38
C ASP A 33 2.61 17.60 -2.42
N LYS A 34 2.24 18.89 -2.51
CA LYS A 34 2.71 19.96 -1.64
C LYS A 34 1.54 20.81 -1.17
N ALA A 35 1.49 21.08 0.13
CA ALA A 35 0.49 21.97 0.72
C ALA A 35 0.74 23.45 0.39
N ALA A 36 1.90 23.79 -0.19
CA ALA A 36 2.31 25.17 -0.47
C ALA A 36 1.23 25.97 -1.21
N TYR A 37 0.61 25.40 -2.25
CA TYR A 37 -0.45 26.08 -2.99
C TYR A 37 -1.69 26.36 -2.12
N LEU A 38 -2.08 25.42 -1.26
CA LEU A 38 -3.20 25.60 -0.32
C LEU A 38 -2.88 26.66 0.75
N TYR A 39 -1.63 26.71 1.24
CA TYR A 39 -1.18 27.77 2.14
C TYR A 39 -1.21 29.15 1.46
N GLN A 40 -0.82 29.25 0.19
CA GLN A 40 -0.87 30.50 -0.58
C GLN A 40 -2.31 30.97 -0.81
N VAL A 41 -3.23 30.05 -1.11
CA VAL A 41 -4.67 30.35 -1.24
C VAL A 41 -5.25 30.76 0.11
N ARG A 42 -4.93 30.06 1.21
CA ARG A 42 -5.36 30.42 2.56
C ARG A 42 -4.88 31.80 2.98
N ALA A 43 -3.62 32.12 2.67
CA ALA A 43 -3.02 33.42 2.93
C ALA A 43 -3.48 34.52 1.97
N LYS A 44 -4.35 34.20 0.99
CA LYS A 44 -4.85 35.12 -0.03
C LYS A 44 -3.72 35.88 -0.75
N LEU A 45 -2.63 35.19 -1.07
CA LEU A 45 -1.49 35.84 -1.73
C LEU A 45 -1.89 36.39 -3.10
N GLU A 46 -1.36 37.56 -3.42
CA GLU A 46 -1.51 38.20 -4.73
C GLU A 46 -0.50 37.62 -5.73
N ARG A 47 -0.99 37.38 -6.95
CA ARG A 47 -0.16 37.06 -8.11
C ARG A 47 0.51 38.33 -8.65
N PRO A 48 1.59 38.19 -9.44
CA PRO A 48 2.25 39.34 -10.08
C PRO A 48 1.34 40.23 -10.96
N ASN A 49 0.18 39.71 -11.38
CA ASN A 49 -0.83 40.44 -12.15
C ASN A 49 -1.89 41.14 -11.27
N GLY A 50 -1.68 41.23 -9.96
CA GLY A 50 -2.59 41.87 -8.99
C GLY A 50 -3.82 41.03 -8.60
N GLN A 51 -3.93 39.79 -9.08
CA GLN A 51 -5.08 38.93 -8.73
C GLN A 51 -4.78 38.11 -7.47
N ILE A 52 -5.71 38.12 -6.51
CA ILE A 52 -5.66 37.29 -5.30
C ILE A 52 -5.89 35.81 -5.67
N LEU A 53 -5.09 34.91 -5.08
CA LEU A 53 -5.31 33.47 -5.19
C LEU A 53 -6.62 33.06 -4.51
N VAL A 54 -7.49 32.41 -5.29
CA VAL A 54 -8.78 31.89 -4.83
C VAL A 54 -8.91 30.40 -5.10
N VAL A 55 -9.87 29.78 -4.44
CA VAL A 55 -10.29 28.41 -4.73
C VAL A 55 -11.01 28.38 -6.08
N GLY A 56 -10.29 27.95 -7.12
CA GLY A 56 -10.84 27.77 -8.47
C GLY A 56 -11.55 26.41 -8.65
N ASN A 57 -12.23 26.22 -9.78
CA ASN A 57 -13.05 25.01 -10.06
C ASN A 57 -12.29 23.70 -9.86
N ARG A 58 -11.04 23.61 -10.35
CA ARG A 58 -10.22 22.40 -10.20
C ARG A 58 -9.87 22.12 -8.74
N MET A 59 -9.60 23.16 -7.96
CA MET A 59 -9.31 23.02 -6.53
C MET A 59 -10.58 22.63 -5.77
N ALA A 60 -11.71 23.27 -6.06
CA ALA A 60 -13.00 22.93 -5.48
C ALA A 60 -13.36 21.46 -5.69
N ALA A 61 -13.34 20.97 -6.93
CA ALA A 61 -13.67 19.56 -7.23
C ALA A 61 -12.72 18.57 -6.51
N LYS A 62 -11.44 18.91 -6.41
CA LYS A 62 -10.44 18.07 -5.74
C LYS A 62 -10.62 18.06 -4.22
N LEU A 63 -11.01 19.19 -3.62
CA LEU A 63 -11.37 19.30 -2.21
C LEU A 63 -12.65 18.52 -1.91
N GLU A 64 -13.66 18.61 -2.77
CA GLU A 64 -14.93 17.86 -2.64
C GLU A 64 -14.69 16.36 -2.64
N GLN A 65 -13.96 15.86 -3.65
CA GLN A 65 -13.62 14.45 -3.75
C GLN A 65 -12.79 13.99 -2.54
N GLY A 66 -11.77 14.75 -2.15
CA GLY A 66 -10.87 14.40 -1.05
C GLY A 66 -11.52 14.39 0.33
N MET A 67 -12.62 15.14 0.50
CA MET A 67 -13.36 15.25 1.76
C MET A 67 -14.74 14.58 1.70
N ASN A 68 -14.97 13.72 0.69
CA ASN A 68 -16.24 13.02 0.48
C ASN A 68 -17.48 13.94 0.46
N ARG A 69 -17.35 15.13 -0.14
CA ARG A 69 -18.46 16.06 -0.36
C ARG A 69 -19.07 15.82 -1.74
N PRO A 70 -20.40 16.00 -1.91
CA PRO A 70 -21.02 15.95 -3.22
C PRO A 70 -20.43 16.98 -4.19
N ALA A 71 -20.47 16.69 -5.48
CA ALA A 71 -19.99 17.61 -6.51
C ALA A 71 -20.77 18.94 -6.46
N GLY A 72 -20.05 20.05 -6.43
CA GLY A 72 -20.61 21.40 -6.31
C GLY A 72 -20.83 21.87 -4.88
N TRP A 73 -20.58 21.05 -3.86
CA TRP A 73 -20.71 21.43 -2.44
C TRP A 73 -19.94 22.71 -2.09
N MET A 74 -18.75 22.92 -2.66
CA MET A 74 -17.92 24.08 -2.36
C MET A 74 -18.54 25.41 -2.82
N ASP A 75 -19.51 25.38 -3.73
CA ASP A 75 -20.07 26.57 -4.39
C ASP A 75 -21.22 27.22 -3.60
N TYR A 76 -21.77 26.51 -2.62
CA TYR A 76 -22.94 26.94 -1.85
C TYR A 76 -22.55 27.37 -0.44
N ASP A 77 -23.32 28.31 0.10
CA ASP A 77 -23.26 28.66 1.51
C ASP A 77 -24.10 27.64 2.30
N HIS A 78 -23.46 26.91 3.22
CA HIS A 78 -24.11 25.90 4.07
C HIS A 78 -24.62 26.47 5.40
N THR A 79 -24.47 27.79 5.60
CA THR A 79 -25.00 28.51 6.78
C THR A 79 -26.28 29.28 6.47
N ASP A 80 -26.58 29.49 5.20
CA ASP A 80 -27.78 30.19 4.72
C ASP A 80 -28.88 29.20 4.29
N PRO A 81 -30.06 29.20 4.94
CA PRO A 81 -31.14 28.26 4.63
C PRO A 81 -31.61 28.28 3.16
N GLU A 82 -31.60 29.45 2.51
CA GLU A 82 -32.00 29.55 1.09
C GLU A 82 -30.99 28.85 0.18
N SER A 83 -29.69 29.09 0.41
CA SER A 83 -28.60 28.43 -0.32
C SER A 83 -28.57 26.92 -0.10
N VAL A 84 -28.84 26.44 1.12
CA VAL A 84 -28.98 25.00 1.42
C VAL A 84 -30.12 24.38 0.61
N ALA A 85 -31.29 25.03 0.57
CA ALA A 85 -32.42 24.56 -0.23
C ALA A 85 -32.12 24.54 -1.74
N GLU A 86 -31.28 25.47 -2.23
CA GLU A 86 -30.82 25.50 -3.62
C GLU A 86 -29.84 24.36 -3.92
N PHE A 87 -28.90 24.09 -3.00
CA PHE A 87 -27.97 22.96 -3.08
C PHE A 87 -28.71 21.61 -3.11
N GLU A 88 -29.69 21.41 -2.24
CA GLU A 88 -30.50 20.19 -2.20
C GLU A 88 -31.29 19.97 -3.51
N LYS A 89 -31.87 21.04 -4.07
CA LYS A 89 -32.52 20.99 -5.39
C LYS A 89 -31.53 20.63 -6.50
N MET A 90 -30.29 21.10 -6.42
CA MET A 90 -29.24 20.78 -7.37
C MET A 90 -28.82 19.31 -7.27
N LEU A 91 -28.62 18.78 -6.06
CA LEU A 91 -28.36 17.36 -5.83
C LEU A 91 -29.49 16.46 -6.36
N ALA A 92 -30.75 16.90 -6.22
CA ALA A 92 -31.90 16.17 -6.73
C ALA A 92 -31.95 16.09 -8.28
N LYS A 93 -31.26 17.00 -8.98
CA LYS A 93 -31.21 17.05 -10.46
C LYS A 93 -29.98 16.35 -11.05
N GLN A 94 -28.96 16.03 -10.26
CA GLN A 94 -27.81 15.27 -10.75
C GLN A 94 -28.25 13.83 -11.12
N PRO A 95 -27.79 13.27 -12.26
CA PRO A 95 -28.10 11.90 -12.60
C PRO A 95 -27.56 10.98 -11.48
N LYS A 96 -28.44 10.18 -10.88
CA LYS A 96 -28.04 9.17 -9.90
C LYS A 96 -27.08 8.19 -10.58
N VAL A 97 -25.78 8.35 -10.33
CA VAL A 97 -24.82 7.27 -10.54
C VAL A 97 -25.36 6.06 -9.76
N PRO A 98 -25.48 4.87 -10.36
CA PRO A 98 -26.11 3.76 -9.68
C PRO A 98 -25.37 3.47 -8.37
N ALA A 99 -26.07 3.64 -7.25
CA ALA A 99 -25.59 3.22 -5.95
C ALA A 99 -25.29 1.72 -6.01
N LYS A 100 -24.02 1.33 -5.85
CA LYS A 100 -23.69 -0.05 -5.47
C LYS A 100 -24.41 -0.32 -4.16
N LYS A 101 -25.48 -1.12 -4.20
CA LYS A 101 -26.29 -1.47 -3.05
C LYS A 101 -25.42 -2.15 -1.99
N ALA A 102 -25.27 -1.50 -0.85
CA ALA A 102 -25.04 -2.18 0.41
C ALA A 102 -26.30 -3.02 0.71
N ALA A 103 -26.18 -4.34 0.62
CA ALA A 103 -27.20 -5.26 1.09
C ALA A 103 -26.75 -5.82 2.43
N SER A 104 -27.37 -5.35 3.52
CA SER A 104 -27.41 -6.08 4.78
C SER A 104 -28.49 -7.15 4.70
N LYS A 105 -28.11 -8.41 4.95
CA LYS A 105 -29.01 -9.47 5.41
C LYS A 105 -28.25 -10.31 6.44
N ALA A 106 -28.82 -10.41 7.64
CA ALA A 106 -28.40 -11.35 8.69
C ALA A 106 -28.79 -12.80 8.29
N PRO A 107 -28.24 -13.84 8.94
CA PRO A 107 -27.43 -14.85 8.26
C PRO A 107 -28.27 -16.02 7.73
N ALA A 108 -27.95 -16.47 6.53
CA ALA A 108 -28.25 -17.83 6.09
C ALA A 108 -26.98 -18.66 6.25
N LYS A 109 -27.06 -19.77 6.98
CA LYS A 109 -25.99 -20.77 7.08
C LYS A 109 -25.54 -21.17 5.68
N GLN A 110 -24.30 -20.85 5.31
CA GLN A 110 -23.68 -21.33 4.07
C GLN A 110 -22.21 -21.62 4.32
N ASP A 111 -21.82 -22.79 3.85
CA ASP A 111 -20.57 -23.46 4.09
C ASP A 111 -19.37 -22.68 3.52
N GLY A 112 -18.41 -22.36 4.40
CA GLY A 112 -17.02 -22.76 4.18
C GLY A 112 -16.14 -22.08 3.12
N THR A 113 -16.42 -20.90 2.58
CA THR A 113 -15.43 -20.20 1.72
C THR A 113 -15.31 -18.70 2.02
N ILE A 114 -14.20 -18.30 2.64
CA ILE A 114 -13.78 -16.89 2.79
C ILE A 114 -13.27 -16.40 1.42
N ALA A 115 -13.93 -15.41 0.84
CA ALA A 115 -13.43 -14.70 -0.33
C ALA A 115 -12.33 -13.68 0.07
N ASP A 116 -11.09 -14.16 0.04
CA ASP A 116 -9.81 -13.54 -0.29
C ASP A 116 -9.73 -11.98 -0.39
N GLY A 117 -9.43 -11.31 0.74
CA GLY A 117 -9.40 -9.84 0.86
C GLY A 117 -8.10 -9.16 0.37
N ILE A 118 -7.03 -9.91 0.15
CA ILE A 118 -5.74 -9.37 -0.31
C ILE A 118 -5.73 -9.33 -1.83
N GLN A 119 -5.51 -8.15 -2.42
CA GLN A 119 -5.43 -7.95 -3.87
C GLN A 119 -4.05 -7.50 -4.32
N THR A 120 -3.41 -6.60 -3.56
CA THR A 120 -2.08 -6.07 -3.87
C THR A 120 -1.11 -6.39 -2.73
N VAL A 121 0.07 -6.92 -3.08
CA VAL A 121 1.14 -7.27 -2.15
C VAL A 121 2.42 -6.53 -2.53
N THR A 122 3.01 -5.81 -1.58
CA THR A 122 4.40 -5.36 -1.73
C THR A 122 5.32 -6.51 -1.36
N LEU A 123 6.18 -6.93 -2.28
CA LEU A 123 7.18 -7.97 -2.05
C LEU A 123 8.57 -7.37 -2.15
N ALA A 124 9.42 -7.58 -1.14
CA ALA A 124 10.79 -7.09 -1.14
C ALA A 124 11.81 -8.23 -1.01
N PHE A 125 12.76 -8.28 -1.93
CA PHE A 125 13.93 -9.17 -1.86
C PHE A 125 15.12 -8.42 -1.26
N THR A 126 15.79 -9.01 -0.28
CA THR A 126 16.98 -8.41 0.34
C THR A 126 18.17 -9.37 0.28
N GLY A 127 19.34 -8.91 0.73
CA GLY A 127 20.62 -9.63 0.60
C GLY A 127 20.84 -10.81 1.55
N ALA A 128 19.79 -11.45 2.04
CA ALA A 128 19.94 -12.72 2.75
C ALA A 128 19.84 -13.89 1.77
N SER A 129 20.65 -14.94 1.97
CA SER A 129 20.47 -16.21 1.26
C SER A 129 19.04 -16.74 1.43
N GLY A 130 18.52 -17.45 0.42
CA GLY A 130 17.14 -17.91 0.35
C GLY A 130 16.33 -17.24 -0.77
N MET A 131 16.97 -16.82 -1.86
CA MET A 131 16.26 -16.29 -3.03
C MET A 131 15.21 -17.25 -3.61
N PRO A 132 15.39 -18.60 -3.59
CA PRO A 132 14.34 -19.52 -4.02
C PRO A 132 13.00 -19.31 -3.31
N TYR A 133 12.99 -18.93 -2.02
CA TYR A 133 11.75 -18.62 -1.29
C TYR A 133 11.07 -17.38 -1.87
N GLY A 134 11.82 -16.31 -2.12
CA GLY A 134 11.28 -15.06 -2.67
C GLY A 134 10.73 -15.23 -4.08
N MET A 135 11.46 -15.94 -4.95
CA MET A 135 11.04 -16.22 -6.33
C MET A 135 9.83 -17.15 -6.39
N ARG A 136 9.79 -18.21 -5.57
CA ARG A 136 8.62 -19.09 -5.50
C ARG A 136 7.41 -18.38 -4.90
N LEU A 137 7.59 -17.54 -3.90
CA LEU A 137 6.51 -16.71 -3.36
C LEU A 137 5.94 -15.74 -4.40
N LEU A 138 6.81 -15.10 -5.19
CA LEU A 138 6.38 -14.24 -6.30
C LEU A 138 5.53 -15.00 -7.31
N GLU A 139 5.96 -16.20 -7.71
CA GLU A 139 5.22 -17.09 -8.61
C GLU A 139 3.82 -17.40 -8.07
N GLU A 140 3.71 -17.85 -6.82
CA GLU A 140 2.44 -18.25 -6.20
C GLU A 140 1.50 -17.05 -5.99
N LEU A 141 2.00 -15.87 -5.62
CA LEU A 141 1.20 -14.65 -5.53
C LEU A 141 0.59 -14.27 -6.88
N LEU A 142 1.39 -14.34 -7.95
CA LEU A 142 0.92 -14.05 -9.30
C LEU A 142 -0.10 -15.08 -9.79
N ALA A 143 0.16 -16.38 -9.55
CA ALA A 143 -0.73 -17.48 -9.88
C ALA A 143 -2.07 -17.38 -9.11
N ALA A 144 -2.05 -16.92 -7.86
CA ALA A 144 -3.22 -16.67 -7.03
C ALA A 144 -4.00 -15.39 -7.41
N GLY A 145 -3.69 -14.76 -8.54
CA GLY A 145 -4.45 -13.59 -8.98
C GLY A 145 -4.14 -12.31 -8.19
N LYS A 146 -2.99 -12.22 -7.50
CA LYS A 146 -2.56 -10.99 -6.78
C LYS A 146 -1.70 -10.06 -7.63
N THR A 147 -1.85 -8.76 -7.47
CA THR A 147 -0.94 -7.77 -8.04
C THR A 147 0.27 -7.63 -7.12
N VAL A 148 1.48 -7.69 -7.66
CA VAL A 148 2.72 -7.60 -6.89
C VAL A 148 3.46 -6.32 -7.23
N TRP A 149 3.82 -5.56 -6.19
CA TRP A 149 4.78 -4.49 -6.29
C TRP A 149 6.12 -4.97 -5.74
N LEU A 150 7.08 -5.18 -6.63
CA LEU A 150 8.37 -5.78 -6.32
C LEU A 150 9.43 -4.72 -6.06
N LEU A 151 10.18 -4.92 -4.98
CA LEU A 151 11.40 -4.21 -4.61
C LEU A 151 12.52 -5.24 -4.46
N TYR A 152 13.75 -4.88 -4.82
CA TYR A 152 14.90 -5.69 -4.44
C TYR A 152 16.14 -4.81 -4.21
N SER A 153 16.97 -5.19 -3.25
CA SER A 153 18.23 -4.47 -2.99
C SER A 153 19.34 -4.92 -3.95
N GLN A 154 20.41 -4.14 -4.05
CA GLN A 154 21.59 -4.55 -4.84
C GLN A 154 22.17 -5.88 -4.34
N ALA A 155 22.21 -6.09 -3.03
CA ALA A 155 22.66 -7.35 -2.45
C ALA A 155 21.75 -8.53 -2.84
N ALA A 156 20.45 -8.31 -3.01
CA ALA A 156 19.52 -9.34 -3.48
C ALA A 156 19.85 -9.79 -4.92
N GLN A 157 20.34 -8.90 -5.78
CA GLN A 157 20.79 -9.27 -7.14
C GLN A 157 21.98 -10.22 -7.10
N ILE A 158 22.94 -9.97 -6.21
CA ILE A 158 24.12 -10.82 -6.02
C ILE A 158 23.68 -12.20 -5.52
N VAL A 159 22.79 -12.25 -4.53
CA VAL A 159 22.25 -13.51 -3.99
C VAL A 159 21.48 -14.29 -5.06
N ALA A 160 20.62 -13.63 -5.85
CA ALA A 160 19.87 -14.29 -6.93
C ALA A 160 20.80 -14.93 -7.97
N GLN A 161 21.87 -14.23 -8.35
CA GLN A 161 22.85 -14.77 -9.28
C GLN A 161 23.59 -15.98 -8.68
N GLN A 162 24.01 -15.87 -7.41
CA GLN A 162 24.79 -16.91 -6.75
C GLN A 162 23.98 -18.19 -6.47
N GLU A 163 22.71 -18.04 -6.09
CA GLU A 163 21.88 -19.18 -5.66
C GLU A 163 21.06 -19.81 -6.77
N MET A 164 20.69 -19.02 -7.77
CA MET A 164 19.76 -19.45 -8.82
C MET A 164 20.33 -19.29 -10.22
N GLY A 165 21.55 -18.74 -10.37
CA GLY A 165 22.09 -18.37 -11.67
C GLY A 165 21.25 -17.31 -12.38
N PHE A 166 20.39 -16.60 -11.65
CA PHE A 166 19.42 -15.67 -12.20
C PHE A 166 19.88 -14.23 -12.03
N GLN A 167 20.09 -13.55 -13.16
CA GLN A 167 20.55 -12.17 -13.17
C GLN A 167 19.37 -11.21 -13.04
N LEU A 168 19.10 -10.72 -11.82
CA LEU A 168 18.16 -9.62 -11.60
C LEU A 168 18.75 -8.30 -12.15
N PRO A 169 18.13 -7.67 -13.17
CA PRO A 169 18.67 -6.45 -13.78
C PRO A 169 18.71 -5.26 -12.82
N SER A 170 19.62 -4.31 -13.05
CA SER A 170 19.62 -3.05 -12.28
C SER A 170 18.57 -2.06 -12.79
N SER A 171 18.17 -2.16 -14.06
CA SER A 171 17.04 -1.40 -14.60
C SER A 171 15.73 -2.05 -14.14
N THR A 172 14.84 -1.26 -13.53
CA THR A 172 13.53 -1.73 -13.10
C THR A 172 12.64 -2.08 -14.29
N GLN A 173 12.74 -1.35 -15.40
CA GLN A 173 11.97 -1.63 -16.61
C GLN A 173 12.37 -2.97 -17.24
N GLU A 174 13.68 -3.23 -17.32
CA GLU A 174 14.20 -4.50 -17.82
C GLU A 174 13.83 -5.66 -16.90
N ALA A 175 13.99 -5.48 -15.58
CA ALA A 175 13.59 -6.48 -14.60
C ALA A 175 12.10 -6.80 -14.67
N GLN A 176 11.24 -5.77 -14.77
CA GLN A 176 9.81 -5.97 -14.93
C GLN A 176 9.49 -6.76 -16.19
N LYS A 177 10.11 -6.42 -17.33
CA LYS A 177 9.91 -7.14 -18.58
C LYS A 177 10.29 -8.62 -18.44
N ILE A 178 11.51 -8.91 -17.97
CA ILE A 178 12.01 -10.29 -17.83
C ILE A 178 11.15 -11.11 -16.88
N LEU A 179 10.75 -10.54 -15.74
CA LEU A 179 9.94 -11.27 -14.76
C LEU A 179 8.50 -11.46 -15.26
N CYS A 180 7.91 -10.47 -15.93
CA CYS A 180 6.58 -10.62 -16.56
C CYS A 180 6.61 -11.72 -17.63
N GLU A 181 7.65 -11.76 -18.47
CA GLU A 181 7.84 -12.84 -19.45
C GLU A 181 8.04 -14.20 -18.78
N LYS A 182 8.90 -14.27 -17.74
CA LYS A 182 9.18 -15.51 -16.99
C LYS A 182 7.93 -16.12 -16.36
N PHE A 183 7.05 -15.29 -15.79
CA PHE A 183 5.83 -15.74 -15.12
C PHE A 183 4.57 -15.63 -15.98
N ALA A 184 4.71 -15.26 -17.26
CA ALA A 184 3.61 -15.09 -18.21
C ALA A 184 2.47 -14.18 -17.70
N VAL A 185 2.81 -13.05 -17.08
CA VAL A 185 1.85 -12.07 -16.55
C VAL A 185 1.94 -10.72 -17.25
N GLN A 186 0.85 -9.96 -17.21
CA GLN A 186 0.81 -8.60 -17.75
C GLN A 186 1.54 -7.60 -16.82
N PRO A 187 2.11 -6.50 -17.35
CA PRO A 187 2.82 -5.48 -16.56
C PRO A 187 2.02 -4.86 -15.41
N GLU A 188 0.69 -4.84 -15.48
CA GLU A 188 -0.18 -4.32 -14.42
C GLU A 188 -0.22 -5.24 -13.19
N ARG A 189 0.16 -6.51 -13.35
CA ARG A 189 0.15 -7.55 -12.33
C ARG A 189 1.47 -7.65 -11.59
N LEU A 190 2.57 -7.22 -12.21
CA LEU A 190 3.90 -7.17 -11.62
C LEU A 190 4.59 -5.86 -11.98
N GLN A 191 4.77 -5.00 -10.98
CA GLN A 191 5.46 -3.71 -11.14
C GLN A 191 6.74 -3.70 -10.32
N VAL A 192 7.87 -3.30 -10.93
CA VAL A 192 9.17 -3.26 -10.26
C VAL A 192 9.58 -1.82 -9.97
N PHE A 193 9.98 -1.54 -8.74
CA PHE A 193 10.34 -0.21 -8.29
C PHE A 193 11.80 -0.14 -7.80
N ALA A 194 12.44 1.00 -8.04
CA ALA A 194 13.80 1.27 -7.57
C ALA A 194 13.78 1.62 -6.08
N GLN A 195 14.88 1.34 -5.37
CA GLN A 195 15.00 1.61 -3.94
C GLN A 195 14.89 3.11 -3.59
N GLU A 196 15.13 4.00 -4.56
CA GLU A 196 15.08 5.46 -4.40
C GLU A 196 13.81 6.08 -4.98
N ASN A 197 12.84 5.26 -5.45
CA ASN A 197 11.62 5.78 -6.05
C ASN A 197 10.57 6.20 -5.00
N TRP A 198 10.75 7.38 -4.42
CA TRP A 198 9.86 7.94 -3.41
C TRP A 198 8.44 8.31 -3.89
N PHE A 199 8.19 8.27 -5.21
CA PHE A 199 6.87 8.49 -5.80
C PHE A 199 6.09 7.19 -5.99
N ALA A 200 6.69 6.04 -5.66
CA ALA A 200 6.01 4.76 -5.74
C ALA A 200 4.83 4.68 -4.74
N PRO A 201 3.74 3.96 -5.08
CA PRO A 201 2.55 3.86 -4.25
C PRO A 201 2.85 3.55 -2.77
N MET A 202 3.66 2.53 -2.51
CA MET A 202 3.99 2.05 -1.17
C MET A 202 4.80 3.03 -0.31
N ALA A 203 5.33 4.12 -0.88
CA ALA A 203 6.00 5.17 -0.12
C ALA A 203 5.04 6.01 0.74
N SER A 204 3.73 5.92 0.47
CA SER A 204 2.67 6.66 1.18
C SER A 204 1.58 5.74 1.72
N GLY A 205 1.13 6.03 2.95
CA GLY A 205 0.00 5.33 3.56
C GLY A 205 -1.33 5.55 2.83
N THR A 206 -1.44 6.58 2.00
CA THR A 206 -2.63 6.84 1.18
C THR A 206 -2.75 5.92 -0.04
N ASN A 207 -1.68 5.20 -0.40
CA ASN A 207 -1.66 4.27 -1.52
C ASN A 207 -0.80 3.03 -1.16
N THR A 208 -1.01 2.50 0.04
CA THR A 208 -0.30 1.30 0.52
C THR A 208 -0.94 0.03 -0.05
N ALA A 209 -0.12 -1.00 -0.27
CA ALA A 209 -0.61 -2.33 -0.63
C ALA A 209 -1.45 -2.93 0.51
N ASP A 210 -2.21 -3.98 0.22
CA ASP A 210 -3.02 -4.66 1.23
C ASP A 210 -2.16 -5.39 2.26
N ALA A 211 -0.99 -5.87 1.84
CA ALA A 211 0.02 -6.51 2.68
C ALA A 211 1.44 -6.21 2.17
N MET A 212 2.43 -6.42 3.04
CA MET A 212 3.84 -6.39 2.69
C MET A 212 4.56 -7.65 3.16
N ILE A 213 5.45 -8.17 2.31
CA ILE A 213 6.30 -9.32 2.62
C ILE A 213 7.76 -8.96 2.30
N ILE A 214 8.68 -9.23 3.23
CA ILE A 214 10.12 -9.17 2.98
C ILE A 214 10.65 -10.60 2.96
N CYS A 215 11.01 -11.12 1.78
CA CYS A 215 11.40 -12.52 1.61
C CYS A 215 12.42 -12.69 0.47
N PRO A 216 13.68 -13.07 0.76
CA PRO A 216 14.26 -13.24 2.09
C PRO A 216 14.57 -11.88 2.76
N ALA A 217 14.57 -11.86 4.10
CA ALA A 217 14.88 -10.68 4.91
C ALA A 217 16.26 -10.78 5.58
N SER A 218 17.14 -9.84 5.26
CA SER A 218 18.46 -9.69 5.88
C SER A 218 18.36 -9.05 7.26
N MET A 219 19.27 -9.43 8.17
CA MET A 219 19.30 -8.85 9.52
C MET A 219 19.51 -7.34 9.51
N GLY A 220 20.23 -6.81 8.51
CA GLY A 220 20.39 -5.36 8.31
C GLY A 220 19.07 -4.66 8.01
N THR A 221 18.28 -5.19 7.05
CA THR A 221 16.94 -4.66 6.75
C THR A 221 16.01 -4.78 7.95
N ILE A 222 16.04 -5.91 8.67
CA ILE A 222 15.22 -6.12 9.88
C ILE A 222 15.55 -5.08 10.95
N ALA A 223 16.84 -4.82 11.20
CA ALA A 223 17.25 -3.76 12.11
C ALA A 223 16.74 -2.40 11.65
N ALA A 224 16.93 -2.05 10.37
CA ALA A 224 16.50 -0.77 9.83
C ALA A 224 14.98 -0.55 9.98
N VAL A 225 14.17 -1.58 9.70
CA VAL A 225 12.71 -1.54 9.89
C VAL A 225 12.34 -1.47 11.38
N ALA A 226 12.98 -2.26 12.25
CA ALA A 226 12.75 -2.24 13.69
C ALA A 226 13.03 -0.86 14.31
N HIS A 227 14.00 -0.13 13.76
CA HIS A 227 14.37 1.22 14.22
C HIS A 227 13.71 2.35 13.43
N GLY A 228 12.91 2.04 12.40
CA GLY A 228 12.19 3.04 11.61
C GLY A 228 13.11 3.98 10.82
N LEU A 229 14.25 3.48 10.32
CA LEU A 229 15.24 4.31 9.62
C LEU A 229 14.70 4.89 8.31
N SER A 230 14.03 4.05 7.51
CA SER A 230 13.37 4.46 6.27
C SER A 230 14.32 5.10 5.24
N ASP A 231 15.55 4.58 5.14
CA ASP A 231 16.61 5.13 4.28
C ASP A 231 16.42 4.76 2.79
N ASN A 232 15.64 3.73 2.51
CA ASN A 232 15.25 3.32 1.16
C ASN A 232 13.76 2.94 1.09
N LEU A 233 13.27 2.68 -0.13
CA LEU A 233 11.87 2.38 -0.39
C LEU A 233 11.40 1.07 0.26
N THR A 234 12.28 0.08 0.44
CA THR A 234 11.92 -1.16 1.16
C THR A 234 11.61 -0.86 2.62
N GLU A 235 12.50 -0.16 3.30
CA GLU A 235 12.31 0.23 4.70
C GLU A 235 11.12 1.17 4.85
N ARG A 236 10.96 2.11 3.92
CA ARG A 236 9.84 3.05 3.89
C ARG A 236 8.50 2.34 3.70
N ALA A 237 8.43 1.39 2.78
CA ALA A 237 7.22 0.60 2.54
C ALA A 237 6.83 -0.18 3.80
N ALA A 238 7.82 -0.73 4.52
CA ALA A 238 7.58 -1.44 5.77
C ALA A 238 7.09 -0.49 6.88
N ASP A 239 7.74 0.66 7.06
CA ASP A 239 7.28 1.71 7.99
C ASP A 239 5.85 2.14 7.69
N VAL A 240 5.52 2.33 6.41
CA VAL A 240 4.18 2.66 5.95
C VAL A 240 3.19 1.55 6.25
N ALA A 241 3.52 0.29 5.95
CA ALA A 241 2.63 -0.83 6.21
C ALA A 241 2.37 -0.99 7.72
N ILE A 242 3.41 -0.91 8.56
CA ILE A 242 3.31 -1.00 10.02
C ILE A 242 2.41 0.11 10.57
N LYS A 243 2.67 1.39 10.23
CA LYS A 243 1.90 2.51 10.79
C LYS A 243 0.44 2.53 10.32
N GLU A 244 0.16 1.99 9.12
CA GLU A 244 -1.20 1.83 8.59
C GLU A 244 -1.85 0.51 9.02
N ARG A 245 -1.20 -0.27 9.89
CA ARG A 245 -1.69 -1.56 10.42
C ARG A 245 -2.02 -2.57 9.32
N ARG A 246 -1.23 -2.56 8.23
CA ARG A 246 -1.28 -3.60 7.20
C ARG A 246 -0.52 -4.83 7.69
N PRO A 247 -0.93 -6.05 7.29
CA PRO A 247 -0.13 -7.24 7.51
C PRO A 247 1.29 -7.06 6.95
N VAL A 248 2.29 -7.30 7.81
CA VAL A 248 3.71 -7.30 7.44
C VAL A 248 4.30 -8.65 7.83
N ILE A 249 4.81 -9.38 6.85
CA ILE A 249 5.49 -10.66 7.05
C ILE A 249 6.96 -10.49 6.74
N ILE A 250 7.81 -10.89 7.68
CA ILE A 250 9.26 -10.81 7.56
C ILE A 250 9.79 -12.24 7.59
N VAL A 251 10.55 -12.63 6.57
CA VAL A 251 11.11 -13.97 6.42
C VAL A 251 12.62 -13.93 6.70
N PRO A 252 13.06 -13.86 7.97
CA PRO A 252 14.47 -13.74 8.34
C PRO A 252 15.27 -14.99 7.98
N ARG A 253 16.32 -14.87 7.17
CA ARG A 253 17.26 -15.97 6.94
C ARG A 253 18.63 -15.64 7.51
N GLU A 254 18.87 -16.15 8.72
CA GLU A 254 20.16 -16.11 9.41
C GLU A 254 20.24 -17.27 10.42
N THR A 255 21.45 -17.75 10.71
CA THR A 255 21.71 -18.65 11.83
C THR A 255 23.21 -18.68 12.15
N PRO A 256 23.62 -18.62 13.43
CA PRO A 256 22.81 -18.43 14.63
C PRO A 256 22.26 -17.00 14.79
N PHE A 257 21.24 -16.81 15.61
CA PHE A 257 20.78 -15.48 15.98
C PHE A 257 21.60 -14.91 17.14
N SER A 258 22.05 -13.66 16.99
CA SER A 258 22.56 -12.87 18.10
C SER A 258 21.40 -12.29 18.93
N THR A 259 21.69 -11.85 20.16
CA THR A 259 20.70 -11.12 20.98
C THR A 259 20.15 -9.90 20.27
N ILE A 260 20.99 -9.18 19.50
CA ILE A 260 20.58 -8.01 18.71
C ILE A 260 19.53 -8.40 17.65
N HIS A 261 19.74 -9.52 16.96
CA HIS A 261 18.76 -10.02 15.99
C HIS A 261 17.42 -10.35 16.67
N LEU A 262 17.48 -11.03 17.81
CA LEU A 262 16.29 -11.43 18.57
C LEU A 262 15.52 -10.22 19.11
N GLU A 263 16.21 -9.21 19.64
CA GLU A 263 15.59 -7.96 20.13
C GLU A 263 14.89 -7.20 19.00
N ASN A 264 15.51 -7.09 17.83
CA ASN A 264 14.91 -6.43 16.67
C ASN A 264 13.67 -7.18 16.17
N MET A 265 13.76 -8.51 16.06
CA MET A 265 12.62 -9.35 15.68
C MET A 265 11.50 -9.30 16.72
N LEU A 266 11.81 -9.32 18.01
CA LEU A 266 10.85 -9.18 19.11
C LEU A 266 10.12 -7.84 19.04
N LYS A 267 10.85 -6.75 18.83
CA LYS A 267 10.28 -5.40 18.70
C LYS A 267 9.26 -5.33 17.55
N LEU A 268 9.61 -5.90 16.40
CA LEU A 268 8.71 -5.95 15.24
C LEU A 268 7.50 -6.85 15.48
N ALA A 269 7.69 -8.00 16.13
CA ALA A 269 6.59 -8.88 16.53
C ALA A 269 5.60 -8.17 17.46
N GLN A 270 6.10 -7.44 18.46
CA GLN A 270 5.28 -6.61 19.36
C GLN A 270 4.55 -5.47 18.64
N ALA A 271 5.11 -4.99 17.51
CA ALA A 271 4.46 -4.02 16.64
C ALA A 271 3.41 -4.64 15.69
N GLY A 272 3.18 -5.95 15.75
CA GLY A 272 2.19 -6.67 14.94
C GLY A 272 2.74 -7.26 13.63
N CYS A 273 4.06 -7.23 13.41
CA CYS A 273 4.66 -7.94 12.28
C CYS A 273 4.71 -9.45 12.56
N THR A 274 4.56 -10.25 11.52
CA THR A 274 4.80 -11.69 11.60
C THR A 274 6.26 -11.99 11.29
N ILE A 275 6.97 -12.61 12.24
CA ILE A 275 8.35 -13.09 12.05
C ILE A 275 8.28 -14.57 11.69
N LEU A 276 8.58 -14.90 10.43
CA LEU A 276 8.43 -16.25 9.87
C LEU A 276 9.78 -16.72 9.31
N PRO A 277 10.71 -17.23 10.14
CA PRO A 277 11.97 -17.77 9.64
C PRO A 277 11.70 -18.95 8.70
N PRO A 278 12.53 -19.16 7.65
CA PRO A 278 12.43 -20.29 6.74
C PRO A 278 12.95 -21.58 7.40
N SER A 279 12.30 -22.00 8.48
CA SER A 279 12.57 -23.23 9.23
C SER A 279 11.54 -24.28 8.81
N ALA A 280 11.77 -24.92 7.66
CA ALA A 280 10.83 -25.88 7.09
C ALA A 280 10.63 -27.13 7.96
N GLY A 281 9.38 -27.56 8.09
CA GLY A 281 9.00 -28.74 8.86
C GLY A 281 9.18 -30.03 8.06
N PHE A 282 9.53 -31.11 8.75
CA PHE A 282 9.78 -32.43 8.14
C PHE A 282 8.58 -33.39 8.24
N TYR A 283 7.49 -32.96 8.90
CA TYR A 283 6.29 -33.79 9.09
C TYR A 283 5.52 -34.05 7.79
N THR A 284 5.92 -33.40 6.70
CA THR A 284 5.39 -33.60 5.34
C THR A 284 6.22 -34.61 4.54
N HIS A 285 7.29 -35.16 5.13
CA HIS A 285 8.22 -36.07 4.48
C HIS A 285 8.74 -35.54 3.13
N PRO A 286 9.35 -34.33 3.10
CA PRO A 286 9.82 -33.69 1.87
C PRO A 286 10.82 -34.59 1.14
N GLN A 287 10.68 -34.70 -0.18
CA GLN A 287 11.56 -35.49 -1.05
C GLN A 287 12.56 -34.62 -1.81
N THR A 288 12.24 -33.34 -1.98
CA THR A 288 13.00 -32.38 -2.76
C THR A 288 13.26 -31.09 -1.98
N ILE A 289 14.24 -30.31 -2.45
CA ILE A 289 14.46 -28.95 -1.94
C ILE A 289 13.23 -28.07 -2.21
N ASP A 290 12.54 -28.28 -3.33
CA ASP A 290 11.33 -27.54 -3.67
C ASP A 290 10.20 -27.80 -2.66
N ASP A 291 10.09 -29.01 -2.10
CA ASP A 291 9.12 -29.28 -1.03
C ASP A 291 9.41 -28.44 0.22
N MET A 292 10.68 -28.23 0.54
CA MET A 292 11.12 -27.39 1.66
C MET A 292 10.85 -25.90 1.37
N VAL A 293 11.05 -25.47 0.13
CA VAL A 293 10.70 -24.10 -0.33
C VAL A 293 9.18 -23.89 -0.23
N ASN A 294 8.41 -24.83 -0.77
CA ASN A 294 6.95 -24.80 -0.76
C ASN A 294 6.37 -24.80 0.64
N PHE A 295 6.98 -25.51 1.58
CA PHE A 295 6.59 -25.45 2.98
C PHE A 295 6.61 -24.02 3.50
N VAL A 296 7.73 -23.31 3.33
CA VAL A 296 7.87 -21.93 3.84
C VAL A 296 6.93 -20.98 3.10
N VAL A 297 6.83 -21.09 1.77
CA VAL A 297 5.95 -20.24 0.96
C VAL A 297 4.47 -20.47 1.32
N ALA A 298 4.05 -21.72 1.52
CA ALA A 298 2.71 -22.05 2.01
C ALA A 298 2.42 -21.34 3.33
N ARG A 299 3.33 -21.42 4.30
CA ARG A 299 3.17 -20.75 5.60
C ARG A 299 3.09 -19.23 5.48
N VAL A 300 3.79 -18.62 4.51
CA VAL A 300 3.68 -17.18 4.22
C VAL A 300 2.29 -16.84 3.66
N LEU A 301 1.81 -17.60 2.68
CA LEU A 301 0.49 -17.39 2.05
C LEU A 301 -0.66 -17.61 3.04
N ASP A 302 -0.53 -18.61 3.93
CA ASP A 302 -1.47 -18.91 5.02
C ASP A 302 -1.71 -17.69 5.93
N GLN A 303 -0.66 -16.91 6.24
CA GLN A 303 -0.78 -15.70 7.08
C GLN A 303 -1.60 -14.59 6.42
N LEU A 304 -1.69 -14.59 5.10
CA LEU A 304 -2.50 -13.65 4.32
C LEU A 304 -3.84 -14.25 3.89
N HIS A 305 -4.13 -15.50 4.29
CA HIS A 305 -5.31 -16.26 3.86
C HIS A 305 -5.44 -16.38 2.34
N ILE A 306 -4.31 -16.42 1.64
CA ILE A 306 -4.27 -16.63 0.18
C ILE A 306 -4.31 -18.12 -0.08
N ALA A 307 -5.30 -18.59 -0.84
CA ALA A 307 -5.47 -20.00 -1.15
C ALA A 307 -4.29 -20.54 -1.99
N HIS A 308 -3.82 -21.74 -1.65
CA HIS A 308 -2.75 -22.43 -2.38
C HIS A 308 -2.88 -23.94 -2.22
N ASN A 309 -2.20 -24.70 -3.10
CA ASN A 309 -2.13 -26.15 -3.04
C ASN A 309 -0.72 -26.68 -2.73
N LEU A 310 0.14 -25.84 -2.15
CA LEU A 310 1.54 -26.16 -1.84
C LEU A 310 1.74 -27.15 -0.69
N LEU A 311 0.80 -27.17 0.26
CA LEU A 311 0.89 -27.95 1.48
C LEU A 311 -0.52 -28.44 1.84
N PRO A 312 -0.71 -29.74 2.14
CA PRO A 312 -1.98 -30.22 2.67
C PRO A 312 -2.26 -29.62 4.04
N LYS A 313 -3.53 -29.43 4.37
CA LYS A 313 -3.92 -29.01 5.72
C LYS A 313 -3.67 -30.14 6.70
N TRP A 314 -3.09 -29.80 7.84
CA TRP A 314 -2.80 -30.78 8.88
C TRP A 314 -4.09 -31.39 9.44
N GLY A 315 -4.20 -32.71 9.41
CA GLY A 315 -5.33 -33.46 9.97
C GLY A 315 -6.53 -33.65 9.03
N GLU A 316 -6.43 -33.18 7.77
CA GLU A 316 -7.36 -33.52 6.68
C GLU A 316 -6.86 -34.72 5.87
#